data_AF-A0A6L7NGJ2-F1
#
_entry.id   AF-A0A6L7NGJ2-F1
#
_cell.length_a   1.000
_cell.length_b   1.000
_cell.length_c   1.000
_cell.angle_alpha   90.00
_cell.angle_beta   90.00
_cell.angle_gamma   90.00
#
_symmetry.space_group_name_H-M   'P 1'
#
loop_
_entity.id
_entity.type
_entity.pdbx_description
1 polymer ?
#
loop_
_entity_poly.entity_id
_entity_poly.type
_entity_poly.pdbx_seq_one_letter_code
_entity_poly.pdbx_strand_id
1 'polypeptide(L)'
;MDRPELFIVHWLHVFLAIYWFGAILFSRVSLFPALRRLGPESLEEVRGAMKAGHGTKITYTAAIGTVTLGWIRGFIDGGLDDLGSLYGQLYLTAGILGILMVVYLVGPLYDRPVLNIMYVWAFPVMFTMMVMMRFAGLFGW
;
A
#
# COMPACT_ATOMS: atom_id res chain seq x y z
N MET A 1 2.31 29.83 2.89
CA MET A 1 1.19 29.71 3.83
C MET A 1 1.25 28.32 4.39
N ASP A 2 1.56 28.19 5.67
CA ASP A 2 1.70 26.91 6.35
C ASP A 2 0.33 26.22 6.37
N ARG A 3 0.21 25.13 5.61
CA ARG A 3 -0.94 24.23 5.63
C ARG A 3 -0.63 23.09 6.60
N PRO A 4 -0.80 23.27 7.93
CA PRO A 4 -0.47 22.26 8.92
C PRO A 4 -1.24 20.95 8.68
N GLU A 5 -2.43 21.03 8.09
CA GLU A 5 -3.22 19.88 7.68
C GLU A 5 -2.51 19.02 6.63
N LEU A 6 -1.86 19.62 5.63
CA LEU A 6 -1.08 18.89 4.63
C LEU A 6 0.12 18.20 5.27
N PHE A 7 0.77 18.87 6.21
CA PHE A 7 1.90 18.30 6.93
C PHE A 7 1.47 17.07 7.75
N ILE A 8 0.37 17.18 8.51
CA ILE A 8 -0.16 16.08 9.32
C ILE A 8 -0.58 14.90 8.43
N VAL A 9 -1.41 15.16 7.40
CA VAL A 9 -1.88 14.13 6.47
C VAL A 9 -0.70 13.45 5.77
N HIS A 10 0.32 14.22 5.36
CA HIS A 10 1.51 13.68 4.74
C HIS A 10 2.25 12.70 5.64
N TRP A 11 2.55 13.11 6.86
CA TRP A 11 3.31 12.24 7.77
C TRP A 11 2.52 11.01 8.19
N LEU A 12 1.22 11.15 8.47
CA LEU A 12 0.36 10.00 8.72
C LEU A 12 0.35 9.03 7.54
N HIS A 13 0.19 9.53 6.31
CA HIS A 13 0.25 8.71 5.10
C HIS A 13 1.60 7.98 4.99
N VAL A 14 2.71 8.68 5.19
CA VAL A 14 4.07 8.12 5.11
C VAL A 14 4.29 7.04 6.17
N PHE A 15 3.89 7.27 7.42
CA PHE A 15 4.05 6.27 8.49
C PHE A 15 3.25 5.00 8.22
N LEU A 16 2.00 5.14 7.76
CA LEU A 16 1.18 3.98 7.39
C LEU A 16 1.73 3.26 6.17
N ALA A 17 2.23 4.00 5.18
CA ALA A 17 2.86 3.43 3.99
C ALA A 17 4.11 2.62 4.35
N ILE A 18 4.99 3.16 5.21
CA ILE A 18 6.19 2.47 5.68
C ILE A 18 5.81 1.19 6.43
N TYR A 19 4.83 1.25 7.33
CA TYR A 19 4.36 0.06 8.04
C TYR A 19 3.82 -1.00 7.08
N TRP A 20 2.93 -0.60 6.17
CA TRP A 20 2.29 -1.52 5.23
C TRP A 20 3.32 -2.16 4.29
N PHE A 21 4.26 -1.37 3.77
CA PHE A 21 5.37 -1.86 2.96
C PHE A 21 6.30 -2.80 3.74
N GLY A 22 6.67 -2.41 4.96
CA GLY A 22 7.51 -3.21 5.85
C GLY A 22 6.89 -4.56 6.19
N ALA A 23 5.58 -4.60 6.44
CA ALA A 23 4.85 -5.84 6.69
C ALA A 23 4.92 -6.80 5.49
N ILE A 24 4.85 -6.27 4.27
CA ILE A 24 4.94 -7.07 3.04
C ILE A 24 6.35 -7.59 2.84
N LEU A 25 7.37 -6.73 2.94
CA LEU A 25 8.76 -7.16 2.84
C LEU A 25 9.08 -8.23 3.88
N PHE A 26 8.75 -7.99 5.14
CA PHE A 26 8.96 -8.97 6.21
C PHE A 26 8.23 -10.29 5.91
N SER A 27 6.95 -10.22 5.52
CA SER A 27 6.17 -11.42 5.24
C SER A 27 6.75 -12.25 4.07
N ARG A 28 7.24 -11.60 3.02
CA ARG A 28 7.72 -12.25 1.79
C ARG A 28 9.16 -12.70 1.85
N VAL A 29 10.02 -11.89 2.44
CA VAL A 29 11.47 -12.11 2.45
C VAL A 29 11.87 -13.02 3.62
N SER A 30 11.20 -12.88 4.76
CA SER A 30 11.61 -13.57 5.99
C SER A 30 10.59 -14.61 6.44
N LEU A 31 9.35 -14.19 6.68
CA LEU A 31 8.34 -15.04 7.35
C LEU A 31 7.91 -16.23 6.49
N PHE A 32 7.37 -16.01 5.29
CA PHE A 32 6.87 -17.11 4.45
C PHE A 32 7.96 -18.09 4.02
N PRO A 33 9.19 -17.65 3.68
CA PRO A 33 10.30 -18.58 3.44
C PRO A 33 10.64 -19.43 4.67
N ALA A 34 10.61 -18.87 5.87
CA ALA A 34 10.84 -19.63 7.10
C ALA A 34 9.72 -20.66 7.35
N LEU A 35 8.46 -20.25 7.16
CA LEU A 35 7.29 -21.12 7.38
C LEU A 35 7.22 -22.29 6.38
N ARG A 36 7.77 -22.17 5.17
CA ARG A 36 7.83 -23.27 4.19
C ARG A 36 8.64 -24.48 4.67
N ARG A 37 9.45 -24.33 5.72
CA ARG A 37 10.22 -25.42 6.33
C ARG A 37 9.37 -26.28 7.28
N LEU A 38 8.17 -25.83 7.63
CA LEU A 38 7.25 -26.56 8.49
C LEU A 38 6.49 -27.63 7.70
N GLY A 39 6.06 -28.68 8.40
CA GLY A 39 5.14 -29.67 7.85
C GLY A 39 3.79 -29.03 7.45
N PRO A 40 3.01 -29.68 6.55
CA PRO A 40 1.76 -29.11 6.02
C PRO A 40 0.74 -28.73 7.11
N GLU A 41 0.60 -29.56 8.12
CA GLU A 41 -0.34 -29.37 9.24
C GLU A 41 0.02 -28.14 10.09
N SER A 42 1.29 -28.04 10.52
CA SER A 42 1.76 -26.87 11.29
C SER A 42 1.73 -25.58 10.47
N LEU A 43 1.91 -25.66 9.15
CA LEU A 43 1.79 -24.50 8.26
C LEU A 43 0.36 -23.96 8.19
N GLU A 44 -0.63 -24.85 8.19
CA GLU A 44 -2.04 -24.48 8.16
C GLU A 44 -2.48 -23.82 9.46
N GLU A 45 -2.11 -24.39 10.61
CA GLU A 45 -2.38 -23.80 11.93
C GLU A 45 -1.78 -22.39 12.07
N VAL A 46 -0.51 -22.23 11.70
CA VAL A 46 0.17 -20.93 11.76
C VAL A 46 -0.51 -19.92 10.83
N ARG A 47 -0.90 -20.32 9.62
CA ARG A 47 -1.66 -19.45 8.71
C ARG A 47 -3.01 -19.05 9.27
N GLY A 48 -3.73 -19.96 9.89
CA GLY A 48 -5.00 -19.68 10.57
C GLY A 48 -4.83 -18.65 11.69
N ALA A 49 -3.82 -18.85 12.56
CA ALA A 49 -3.51 -17.94 13.65
C ALA A 49 -3.10 -16.54 13.14
N MET A 50 -2.30 -16.46 12.07
CA MET A 50 -1.91 -15.19 11.46
C MET A 50 -3.11 -14.42 10.91
N LYS A 51 -4.04 -15.09 10.22
CA LYS A 51 -5.25 -14.46 9.66
C LYS A 51 -6.18 -13.88 10.73
N ALA A 52 -6.35 -14.59 11.85
CA ALA A 52 -7.21 -14.15 12.95
C ALA A 52 -6.51 -13.13 13.89
N GLY A 53 -5.19 -12.98 13.78
CA GLY A 53 -4.37 -12.21 14.70
C GLY A 53 -4.53 -10.68 14.59
N HIS A 54 -4.09 -10.00 15.65
CA HIS A 54 -4.04 -8.54 15.72
C HIS A 54 -3.20 -7.91 14.59
N GLY A 55 -2.15 -8.60 14.14
CA GLY A 55 -1.29 -8.14 13.05
C GLY A 55 -2.03 -7.94 11.73
N THR A 56 -3.03 -8.80 11.44
CA THR A 56 -3.87 -8.68 10.24
C THR A 56 -4.73 -7.42 10.29
N LYS A 57 -5.36 -7.14 11.45
CA LYS A 57 -6.16 -5.92 11.64
C LYS A 57 -5.33 -4.65 11.49
N ILE A 58 -4.14 -4.60 12.08
CA ILE A 58 -3.25 -3.44 11.96
C ILE A 58 -2.81 -3.25 10.49
N THR A 59 -2.49 -4.34 9.79
CA THR A 59 -2.13 -4.29 8.37
C THR A 59 -3.28 -3.74 7.52
N TYR A 60 -4.52 -4.17 7.77
CA TYR A 60 -5.69 -3.64 7.06
C TYR A 60 -5.89 -2.16 7.33
N THR A 61 -5.83 -1.74 8.59
CA THR A 61 -5.94 -0.33 8.96
C THR A 61 -4.84 0.52 8.31
N ALA A 62 -3.60 0.04 8.31
CA ALA A 62 -2.49 0.74 7.68
C ALA A 62 -2.65 0.83 6.16
N ALA A 63 -3.08 -0.24 5.50
CA ALA A 63 -3.31 -0.24 4.06
C ALA A 63 -4.44 0.73 3.65
N ILE A 64 -5.60 0.60 4.30
CA ILE A 64 -6.76 1.48 4.06
C ILE A 64 -6.36 2.93 4.33
N GLY A 65 -5.77 3.20 5.51
CA GLY A 65 -5.36 4.55 5.89
C GLY A 65 -4.31 5.15 4.95
N THR A 66 -3.36 4.36 4.46
CA THR A 66 -2.38 4.81 3.46
C THR A 66 -3.10 5.29 2.20
N VAL A 67 -3.98 4.46 1.62
CA VAL A 67 -4.67 4.81 0.38
C VAL A 67 -5.61 5.99 0.58
N THR A 68 -6.41 6.00 1.65
CA THR A 68 -7.33 7.09 1.96
C THR A 68 -6.60 8.42 2.16
N LEU A 69 -5.54 8.45 2.97
CA LEU A 69 -4.76 9.67 3.19
C LEU A 69 -4.02 10.11 1.92
N GLY A 70 -3.60 9.18 1.06
CA GLY A 70 -3.01 9.49 -0.24
C GLY A 70 -3.98 10.22 -1.16
N TRP A 71 -5.24 9.74 -1.22
CA TRP A 71 -6.31 10.44 -1.93
C TRP A 71 -6.58 11.81 -1.35
N ILE A 72 -6.79 11.91 -0.03
CA ILE A 72 -7.04 13.19 0.65
C ILE A 72 -5.91 14.20 0.39
N ARG A 73 -4.65 13.76 0.53
CA ARG A 73 -3.48 14.60 0.28
C ARG A 73 -3.49 15.13 -1.15
N GLY A 74 -3.59 14.25 -2.15
CA GLY A 74 -3.54 14.68 -3.55
C GLY A 74 -4.73 15.55 -3.94
N PHE A 75 -5.89 15.36 -3.32
CA PHE A 75 -7.03 16.25 -3.50
C PHE A 75 -6.74 17.67 -2.97
N ILE A 76 -6.16 17.80 -1.78
CA ILE A 76 -5.79 19.10 -1.19
C ILE A 76 -4.67 19.79 -1.99
N ASP A 77 -3.78 19.00 -2.61
CA ASP A 77 -2.64 19.46 -3.42
C ASP A 77 -3.01 19.77 -4.89
N GLY A 78 -4.29 19.65 -5.26
CA GLY A 78 -4.76 19.97 -6.62
C GLY A 78 -4.50 18.87 -7.67
N GLY A 79 -4.25 17.62 -7.26
CA GLY A 79 -3.96 16.50 -8.17
C GLY A 79 -5.09 16.12 -9.14
N LEU A 80 -6.29 16.70 -8.95
CA LEU A 80 -7.42 16.56 -9.87
C LEU A 80 -7.62 17.78 -10.78
N ASP A 81 -6.85 18.85 -10.58
CA ASP A 81 -7.04 20.12 -11.30
C ASP A 81 -6.56 20.00 -12.76
N ASP A 82 -5.53 19.18 -13.01
CA ASP A 82 -5.05 18.84 -14.35
C ASP A 82 -4.71 17.34 -14.47
N LEU A 83 -5.69 16.57 -14.95
CA LEU A 83 -5.54 15.14 -15.22
C LEU A 83 -4.73 14.82 -16.48
N GLY A 84 -4.49 15.82 -17.33
CA GLY A 84 -3.65 15.68 -18.52
C GLY A 84 -2.16 15.70 -18.17
N SER A 85 -1.79 16.38 -17.08
CA SER A 85 -0.41 16.43 -16.57
C SER A 85 0.12 15.05 -16.14
N LEU A 86 1.44 14.89 -16.19
CA LEU A 86 2.10 13.67 -15.70
C LEU A 86 1.78 13.43 -14.21
N TYR A 87 1.73 14.51 -13.41
CA TYR A 87 1.38 14.43 -11.99
C TYR A 87 -0.03 13.88 -11.77
N GLY A 88 -1.04 14.42 -12.47
CA GLY A 88 -2.43 13.97 -12.37
C GLY A 88 -2.60 12.51 -12.81
N GLN A 89 -1.92 12.10 -13.88
CA GLN A 89 -1.93 10.71 -14.36
C GLN A 89 -1.30 9.74 -13.35
N LEU A 90 -0.13 10.08 -12.79
CA LEU A 90 0.53 9.27 -11.77
C LEU A 90 -0.31 9.19 -10.49
N TYR A 91 -0.93 10.31 -10.08
CA TYR A 91 -1.80 10.38 -8.92
C TYR A 91 -3.02 9.47 -9.07
N LEU A 92 -3.76 9.58 -10.18
CA LEU A 92 -4.91 8.71 -10.44
C LEU A 92 -4.51 7.25 -10.54
N THR A 93 -3.43 6.95 -11.25
CA THR A 93 -2.97 5.56 -11.44
C THR A 93 -2.56 4.94 -10.11
N ALA A 94 -1.79 5.67 -9.29
CA ALA A 94 -1.40 5.22 -7.96
C ALA A 94 -2.63 5.06 -7.04
N GLY A 95 -3.60 5.97 -7.11
CA GLY A 95 -4.84 5.91 -6.34
C GLY A 95 -5.70 4.70 -6.69
N ILE A 96 -5.88 4.42 -7.99
CA ILE A 96 -6.60 3.25 -8.50
C ILE A 96 -5.89 1.97 -8.07
N LEU A 97 -4.57 1.90 -8.27
CA LEU A 97 -3.78 0.74 -7.88
C LEU A 97 -3.84 0.49 -6.37
N GLY A 98 -3.78 1.55 -5.57
CA GLY A 98 -3.97 1.52 -4.12
C GLY A 98 -5.30 0.90 -3.71
N ILE A 99 -6.39 1.37 -4.31
CA ILE A 99 -7.73 0.83 -4.07
C ILE A 99 -7.79 -0.65 -4.44
N LEU A 100 -7.30 -1.04 -5.62
CA LEU A 100 -7.31 -2.44 -6.06
C LEU A 100 -6.54 -3.35 -5.09
N MET A 101 -5.42 -2.86 -4.55
CA MET A 101 -4.61 -3.61 -3.59
C MET A 101 -5.27 -3.72 -2.23
N VAL A 102 -5.96 -2.68 -1.76
CA VAL A 102 -6.76 -2.74 -0.53
C VAL A 102 -7.95 -3.69 -0.69
N VAL A 103 -8.67 -3.61 -1.80
CA VAL A 103 -9.78 -4.53 -2.12
C VAL A 103 -9.29 -5.96 -2.19
N TYR A 104 -8.13 -6.21 -2.80
CA TYR A 104 -7.52 -7.54 -2.81
C TYR A 104 -7.15 -8.03 -1.41
N LEU A 105 -6.55 -7.16 -0.58
CA LEU A 105 -6.07 -7.48 0.75
C LEU A 105 -7.21 -7.81 1.74
N VAL A 106 -8.32 -7.07 1.65
CA VAL A 106 -9.49 -7.22 2.53
C VAL A 106 -10.50 -8.21 1.96
N GLY A 107 -10.50 -8.40 0.64
CA GLY A 107 -11.47 -9.23 -0.06
C GLY A 107 -11.21 -10.74 0.04
N PRO A 108 -12.18 -11.56 -0.39
CA PRO A 108 -12.11 -13.02 -0.33
C PRO A 108 -11.07 -13.63 -1.30
N LEU A 109 -10.44 -12.80 -2.12
CA LEU A 109 -9.50 -13.21 -3.17
C LEU A 109 -8.06 -13.36 -2.67
N TYR A 110 -7.77 -12.91 -1.44
CA TYR A 110 -6.41 -12.88 -0.87
C TYR A 110 -5.70 -14.26 -0.83
N ASP A 111 -6.48 -15.33 -0.74
CA ASP A 111 -5.97 -16.71 -0.66
C ASP A 111 -5.58 -17.31 -2.02
N ARG A 112 -5.85 -16.63 -3.13
CA ARG A 112 -5.52 -17.14 -4.47
C ARG A 112 -4.03 -16.89 -4.79
N PRO A 113 -3.23 -17.95 -5.07
CA PRO A 113 -1.78 -17.83 -5.21
C PRO A 113 -1.35 -16.90 -6.36
N VAL A 114 -2.06 -16.90 -7.49
CA VAL A 114 -1.76 -16.05 -8.65
C VAL A 114 -1.95 -14.57 -8.33
N LEU A 115 -3.07 -14.22 -7.70
CA LEU A 115 -3.35 -12.82 -7.34
C LEU A 115 -2.40 -12.33 -6.24
N ASN A 116 -1.90 -13.24 -5.42
CA ASN A 116 -0.95 -12.93 -4.38
C ASN A 116 0.42 -12.50 -4.94
N ILE A 117 0.83 -13.11 -6.06
CA ILE A 117 2.00 -12.67 -6.81
C ILE A 117 1.76 -11.26 -7.37
N MET A 118 0.60 -11.02 -7.98
CA MET A 118 0.25 -9.69 -8.52
C MET A 118 0.27 -8.60 -7.45
N TYR A 119 -0.29 -8.87 -6.26
CA TYR A 119 -0.28 -7.93 -5.14
C TYR A 119 1.15 -7.55 -4.70
N VAL A 120 2.06 -8.53 -4.62
CA VAL A 120 3.46 -8.27 -4.24
C VAL A 120 4.17 -7.43 -5.31
N TRP A 121 3.92 -7.68 -6.59
CA TRP A 121 4.52 -6.93 -7.69
C TRP A 121 3.91 -5.55 -7.91
N ALA A 122 2.64 -5.35 -7.56
CA ALA A 122 2.00 -4.04 -7.64
C ALA A 122 2.58 -3.04 -6.63
N PHE A 123 3.17 -3.53 -5.53
CA PHE A 123 3.77 -2.71 -4.50
C PHE A 123 4.96 -1.84 -4.95
N PRO A 124 6.02 -2.40 -5.55
CA PRO A 124 7.13 -1.59 -6.06
C PRO A 124 6.67 -0.61 -7.13
N VAL A 125 5.70 -0.98 -7.98
CA VAL A 125 5.12 -0.06 -8.97
C VAL A 125 4.47 1.14 -8.28
N MET A 126 3.61 0.91 -7.28
CA MET A 126 2.97 1.99 -6.53
C MET A 126 4.00 2.87 -5.80
N PHE A 127 5.00 2.25 -5.15
CA PHE A 127 6.06 2.98 -4.47
C PHE A 127 6.87 3.84 -5.45
N THR A 128 7.22 3.31 -6.62
CA THR A 128 7.90 4.06 -7.68
C THR A 128 7.05 5.25 -8.14
N MET A 129 5.74 5.08 -8.33
CA MET A 129 4.84 6.19 -8.68
C MET A 129 4.84 7.27 -7.59
N MET A 130 4.82 6.91 -6.30
CA MET A 130 4.90 7.87 -5.19
C MET A 130 6.20 8.67 -5.19
N VAL A 131 7.32 7.98 -5.41
CA VAL A 131 8.64 8.61 -5.53
C VAL A 131 8.68 9.53 -6.75
N MET A 132 8.18 9.08 -7.90
CA MET A 132 8.11 9.89 -9.12
C MET A 132 7.27 11.14 -8.92
N MET A 133 6.11 11.06 -8.26
CA MET A 133 5.28 12.24 -7.97
C MET A 133 5.99 13.28 -7.10
N ARG A 134 6.86 12.85 -6.18
CA ARG A 134 7.70 13.77 -5.39
C ARG A 134 8.68 14.55 -6.27
N PHE A 135 9.17 13.93 -7.34
CA PHE A 135 10.12 14.55 -8.27
C PHE A 135 9.43 15.27 -9.43
N ALA A 136 8.26 14.83 -9.88
CA ALA A 136 7.47 15.50 -10.93
C ALA A 136 7.19 16.96 -10.55
N GLY A 137 6.80 17.20 -9.29
CA GLY A 137 6.62 18.56 -8.76
C GLY A 137 7.91 19.41 -8.67
N LEU A 138 9.10 18.80 -8.75
CA LEU A 138 10.39 19.52 -8.76
C LEU A 138 10.86 19.89 -10.16
N PHE A 139 10.45 19.14 -11.19
CA PHE A 139 10.95 19.31 -12.55
C PHE A 139 9.96 20.01 -13.50
N GLY A 140 8.75 20.36 -13.04
CA GLY A 140 7.84 21.25 -13.78
C GLY A 140 7.28 20.67 -15.08
N TRP A 141 6.99 19.36 -15.10
CA TRP A 141 6.30 18.67 -16.19
C TRP A 141 4.89 18.26 -15.79
#